data_AF-A0A554IPB4-F1
#
_entry.id   AF-A0A554IPB4-F1
#
_cell.length_a   1.000
_cell.length_b   1.000
_cell.length_c   1.000
_cell.angle_alpha   90.00
_cell.angle_beta   90.00
_cell.angle_gamma   90.00
#
_symmetry.space_group_name_H-M   'P 1'
#
loop_
_entity.id
_entity.type
_entity.pdbx_description
1 polymer ?
#
loop_
_entity_poly.entity_id
_entity_poly.type
_entity_poly.pdbx_seq_one_letter_code
_entity_poly.pdbx_strand_id
1 'polypeptide(L)'
;MTGERKVKTKEKVIPRVIRKKVRPEFFELIRSGRKRFELRLGDFAVSEGDTLLLQEWNPRTKRYTGRTIKKRVGSVLRLKIDELFWPKEEIERHGLQVIQLE
;
A
#
# COMPACT_ATOMS: atom_id res chain seq x y z
N MET A 1 13.57 -10.11 -45.49
CA MET A 1 13.15 -10.97 -44.35
C MET A 1 12.41 -10.10 -43.35
N THR A 2 11.09 -10.22 -43.36
CA THR A 2 10.13 -9.45 -42.55
C THR A 2 10.05 -10.05 -41.15
N GLY A 3 10.62 -9.36 -40.16
CA GLY A 3 10.45 -9.70 -38.75
C GLY A 3 9.16 -9.11 -38.21
N GLU A 4 8.08 -9.90 -38.18
CA GLU A 4 6.84 -9.53 -37.50
C GLU A 4 7.09 -9.35 -35.99
N ARG A 5 7.07 -8.09 -35.53
CA ARG A 5 7.05 -7.78 -34.10
C ARG A 5 5.69 -8.21 -33.55
N LYS A 6 5.63 -9.36 -32.88
CA LYS A 6 4.48 -9.75 -32.05
C LYS A 6 4.27 -8.69 -30.96
N VAL A 7 3.27 -7.83 -31.16
CA VAL A 7 2.76 -6.94 -30.11
C VAL A 7 2.15 -7.83 -29.04
N LYS A 8 2.85 -8.02 -27.92
CA LYS A 8 2.30 -8.67 -26.73
C LYS A 8 1.13 -7.81 -26.23
N THR A 9 -0.09 -8.26 -26.49
CA THR A 9 -1.30 -7.68 -25.91
C THR A 9 -1.16 -7.67 -24.39
N LYS A 10 -1.19 -6.49 -23.77
CA LYS A 10 -1.17 -6.36 -22.30
C LYS A 10 -2.41 -7.09 -21.77
N GLU A 11 -2.21 -8.15 -21.00
CA GLU A 11 -3.31 -8.82 -20.29
C GLU A 11 -4.09 -7.78 -19.47
N LYS A 12 -5.42 -7.83 -19.57
CA LYS A 12 -6.32 -6.94 -18.86
C LYS A 12 -6.27 -7.30 -17.37
N VAL A 13 -5.47 -6.56 -16.59
CA VAL A 13 -5.39 -6.73 -15.14
C VAL A 13 -6.70 -6.24 -14.53
N ILE A 14 -7.52 -7.17 -14.02
CA ILE A 14 -8.75 -6.85 -13.30
C ILE A 14 -8.38 -6.35 -11.90
N PRO A 15 -8.77 -5.12 -11.51
CA PRO A 15 -8.50 -4.60 -10.18
C PRO A 15 -9.07 -5.50 -9.08
N ARG A 16 -8.26 -5.80 -8.07
CA ARG A 16 -8.61 -6.70 -6.97
C ARG A 16 -9.00 -5.93 -5.72
N VAL A 17 -9.78 -6.56 -4.85
CA VAL A 17 -10.06 -6.05 -3.50
C VAL A 17 -9.20 -6.79 -2.49
N ILE A 18 -8.32 -6.06 -1.81
CA ILE A 18 -7.41 -6.59 -0.80
C ILE A 18 -7.89 -6.12 0.58
N ARG A 19 -8.13 -7.08 1.48
CA ARG A 19 -8.62 -6.80 2.85
C ARG A 19 -7.44 -6.63 3.79
N LYS A 20 -7.39 -5.51 4.53
CA LYS A 20 -6.37 -5.26 5.55
C LYS A 20 -6.99 -4.64 6.80
N LYS A 21 -6.43 -4.94 7.96
CA LYS A 21 -6.78 -4.28 9.22
C LYS A 21 -6.22 -2.86 9.26
N VAL A 22 -6.95 -1.94 9.86
CA VAL A 22 -6.48 -0.59 10.21
C VAL A 22 -6.87 -0.26 11.64
N ARG A 23 -5.98 0.41 12.39
CA ARG A 23 -6.28 0.83 13.77
C ARG A 23 -7.18 2.06 13.78
N PRO A 24 -8.00 2.30 14.82
CA PRO A 24 -8.97 3.38 14.83
C PRO A 24 -8.39 4.78 14.57
N GLU A 25 -7.22 5.08 15.12
CA GLU A 25 -6.54 6.35 14.93
C GLU A 25 -6.15 6.61 13.46
N PHE A 26 -5.78 5.57 12.72
CA PHE A 26 -5.46 5.71 11.30
C PHE A 26 -6.73 5.68 10.44
N PHE A 27 -7.76 4.94 10.87
CA PHE A 27 -9.05 4.92 10.18
C PHE A 27 -9.63 6.33 10.04
N GLU A 28 -9.66 7.10 11.13
CA GLU A 28 -10.19 8.47 11.10
C GLU A 28 -9.33 9.43 10.25
N LEU A 29 -8.00 9.30 10.29
CA LEU A 29 -7.10 10.09 9.46
C LEU A 29 -7.26 9.78 7.96
N ILE A 30 -7.50 8.50 7.61
CA ILE A 30 -7.73 8.06 6.23
C ILE A 30 -9.13 8.45 5.75
N ARG A 31 -10.12 8.40 6.65
CA ARG A 31 -11.50 8.81 6.38
C ARG A 31 -11.60 10.32 6.11
N SER A 32 -10.93 11.13 6.93
CA SER A 32 -10.87 12.59 6.75
C SER A 32 -10.03 13.05 5.56
N GLY A 33 -9.25 12.15 4.94
CA GLY A 33 -8.37 12.50 3.83
C GLY A 33 -7.03 13.10 4.25
N ARG A 34 -6.83 13.37 5.55
CA ARG A 34 -5.56 13.86 6.10
C ARG A 34 -4.40 12.89 5.85
N LYS A 35 -4.68 11.58 5.89
CA LYS A 35 -3.73 10.50 5.55
C LYS A 35 -4.15 9.80 4.26
N ARG A 36 -3.29 9.84 3.25
CA ARG A 36 -3.47 9.29 1.90
C ARG A 36 -2.46 8.20 1.54
N PHE A 37 -1.71 7.67 2.51
CA PHE A 37 -0.72 6.60 2.31
C PHE A 37 -0.88 5.46 3.32
N GLU A 38 -0.44 4.26 2.93
CA GLU A 38 -0.32 3.07 3.78
C GLU A 38 1.13 2.57 3.75
N LEU A 39 1.74 2.38 4.93
CA LEU A 39 3.03 1.70 5.06
C LEU A 39 2.77 0.27 5.55
N ARG A 40 3.28 -0.71 4.82
CA ARG A 40 3.07 -2.14 5.10
C ARG A 40 4.35 -2.92 4.78
N LEU A 41 4.51 -4.05 5.47
CA LEU A 41 5.46 -5.07 5.00
C LEU A 41 5.08 -5.52 3.59
N GLY A 42 6.08 -5.82 2.77
CA GLY A 42 5.91 -6.31 1.39
C GLY A 42 5.45 -7.77 1.30
N ASP A 43 4.64 -8.23 2.25
CA ASP A 43 4.20 -9.63 2.40
C ASP A 43 2.94 -9.99 1.59
N PHE A 44 2.50 -9.10 0.70
CA PHE A 44 1.34 -9.30 -0.16
C PHE A 44 1.47 -8.58 -1.50
N ALA A 45 0.83 -9.14 -2.53
CA ALA A 45 0.74 -8.51 -3.84
C ALA A 45 -0.30 -7.37 -3.83
N VAL A 46 0.09 -6.21 -4.38
CA VAL A 46 -0.78 -5.03 -4.57
C VAL A 46 -0.28 -4.23 -5.76
N SER A 47 -1.18 -3.77 -6.62
CA SER A 47 -0.85 -2.98 -7.81
C SER A 47 -1.66 -1.70 -7.86
N GLU A 48 -1.20 -0.73 -8.64
CA GLU A 48 -2.00 0.46 -8.94
C GLU A 48 -3.35 0.07 -9.54
N GLY A 49 -4.40 0.77 -9.12
CA GLY A 49 -5.78 0.46 -9.50
C GLY A 49 -6.50 -0.54 -8.59
N ASP A 50 -5.80 -1.38 -7.83
CA ASP A 50 -6.40 -2.25 -6.80
C ASP A 50 -7.16 -1.43 -5.74
N THR A 51 -7.99 -2.09 -4.94
CA THR A 51 -8.70 -1.47 -3.82
C THR A 51 -8.28 -2.09 -2.50
N LEU A 52 -7.81 -1.27 -1.57
CA LEU A 52 -7.70 -1.65 -0.17
C LEU A 52 -9.06 -1.47 0.51
N LEU A 53 -9.63 -2.58 0.99
CA LEU A 53 -10.74 -2.56 1.94
C LEU A 53 -10.15 -2.59 3.35
N LEU A 54 -10.03 -1.42 3.95
CA LEU A 54 -9.50 -1.25 5.29
C LEU A 54 -10.62 -1.49 6.31
N GLN A 55 -10.45 -2.54 7.12
CA GLN A 55 -11.40 -2.95 8.15
C GLN A 55 -10.87 -2.47 9.49
N GLU A 56 -11.64 -1.63 10.18
CA GLU A 56 -11.19 -1.11 11.46
C GLU A 56 -11.15 -2.22 12.52
N TRP A 57 -9.98 -2.36 13.14
CA TRP A 57 -9.71 -3.36 14.15
C TRP A 57 -9.11 -2.69 15.39
N ASN A 58 -9.76 -2.88 16.53
CA ASN A 58 -9.33 -2.28 17.80
C ASN A 58 -8.34 -3.24 18.51
N PRO A 59 -7.07 -2.84 18.70
CA PRO A 59 -6.06 -3.69 19.35
C PRO A 59 -6.34 -3.96 20.82
N ARG A 60 -7.04 -3.07 21.53
CA ARG A 60 -7.35 -3.23 22.95
C ARG A 60 -8.40 -4.31 23.17
N THR A 61 -9.46 -4.29 22.37
CA THR A 61 -10.55 -5.28 22.46
C THR A 61 -10.30 -6.53 21.60
N LYS A 62 -9.28 -6.50 20.73
CA LYS A 62 -8.95 -7.52 19.73
C LYS A 62 -10.11 -7.82 18.75
N ARG A 63 -11.04 -6.88 18.56
CA ARG A 63 -12.24 -7.05 17.74
C ARG A 63 -12.29 -6.07 16.58
N TYR A 64 -12.97 -6.49 15.51
CA TYR A 64 -13.44 -5.56 14.48
C TYR A 64 -14.57 -4.71 15.04
N THR A 65 -14.60 -3.43 14.68
CA THR A 65 -15.70 -2.52 15.10
C THR A 65 -16.90 -2.57 14.16
N GLY A 66 -16.75 -3.22 13.00
CA GLY A 66 -17.73 -3.23 11.90
C GLY A 66 -17.51 -2.10 10.89
N ARG A 67 -16.72 -1.07 11.22
CA ARG A 67 -16.42 0.03 10.29
C ARG A 67 -15.44 -0.41 9.21
N THR A 68 -15.67 0.06 7.98
CA THR A 68 -14.79 -0.20 6.84
C THR A 68 -14.65 1.03 5.95
N ILE A 69 -13.53 1.15 5.25
CA ILE A 69 -13.32 2.16 4.23
C ILE A 69 -12.59 1.57 3.03
N LYS A 70 -13.05 1.90 1.82
CA LYS A 70 -12.41 1.52 0.56
C LYS A 70 -11.51 2.65 0.07
N LYS A 71 -10.28 2.33 -0.31
CA LYS A 71 -9.36 3.26 -0.97
C LYS A 71 -8.76 2.60 -2.19
N ARG A 72 -8.81 3.29 -3.34
CA ARG A 72 -8.10 2.86 -4.54
C ARG A 72 -6.60 3.08 -4.33
N VAL A 73 -5.80 2.11 -4.73
CA VAL A 73 -4.34 2.20 -4.74
C VAL A 73 -3.93 3.13 -5.88
N GLY A 74 -3.35 4.27 -5.53
CA GLY A 74 -2.83 5.25 -6.49
C GLY A 74 -1.46 4.83 -7.02
N SER A 75 -0.47 4.73 -6.12
CA SER A 75 0.89 4.28 -6.42
C SER A 75 1.36 3.22 -5.42
N VAL A 76 2.35 2.42 -5.82
CA VAL A 76 2.97 1.39 -4.97
C VAL A 76 4.49 1.50 -5.05
N LEU A 77 5.12 1.90 -3.95
CA LEU A 77 6.57 1.83 -3.79
C LEU A 77 6.93 0.56 -3.02
N ARG A 78 7.78 -0.28 -3.61
CA ARG A 78 8.36 -1.45 -2.95
C ARG A 78 9.82 -1.16 -2.66
N LEU A 79 10.18 -1.25 -1.39
CA LEU A 79 11.52 -0.98 -0.91
C LEU A 79 12.05 -2.24 -0.25
N LYS A 80 13.29 -2.62 -0.59
CA LYS A 80 14.09 -3.49 0.26
C LYS A 80 15.25 -2.68 0.82
N ILE A 81 15.58 -2.91 2.08
CA ILE A 81 16.55 -2.10 2.83
C ILE A 81 17.94 -2.15 2.17
N ASP A 82 18.30 -3.30 1.63
CA ASP A 82 19.54 -3.58 0.90
C ASP A 82 19.59 -2.97 -0.52
N GLU A 83 18.47 -2.47 -1.04
CA GLU A 83 18.36 -1.88 -2.39
C GLU A 83 18.19 -0.35 -2.34
N LEU A 84 18.23 0.27 -1.15
CA LEU A 84 18.08 1.71 -0.98
C LEU A 84 19.39 2.48 -1.22
N PHE A 85 19.26 3.77 -1.53
CA PHE A 85 20.39 4.67 -1.81
C PHE A 85 21.31 4.96 -0.60
N TRP A 86 20.85 4.62 0.61
CA TRP A 86 21.58 4.86 1.86
C TRP A 86 22.17 3.55 2.41
N PRO A 87 23.32 3.59 3.10
CA PRO A 87 23.85 2.43 3.80
C PRO A 87 22.87 1.88 4.84
N LYS A 88 22.88 0.56 5.05
CA LYS A 88 21.97 -0.12 5.98
C LYS A 88 22.09 0.42 7.40
N GLU A 89 23.31 0.74 7.83
CA GLU A 89 23.62 1.27 9.16
C GLU A 89 22.97 2.64 9.39
N GLU A 90 22.88 3.47 8.34
CA GLU A 90 22.20 4.76 8.43
C GLU A 90 20.69 4.60 8.52
N ILE A 91 20.13 3.65 7.77
CA ILE A 91 18.71 3.32 7.80
C ILE A 91 18.32 2.73 9.17
N GLU A 92 19.16 1.87 9.75
CA GLU A 92 18.94 1.33 11.10
C GLU A 92 19.01 2.43 12.17
N ARG A 93 19.95 3.36 12.03
CA ARG A 93 20.14 4.47 12.97
C ARG A 93 19.01 5.51 12.91
N HIS A 94 18.56 5.87 11.71
CA HIS A 94 17.66 7.01 11.49
C HIS A 94 16.23 6.62 11.11
N GLY A 95 16.02 5.38 10.65
CA GLY A 95 14.76 4.92 10.09
C GLY A 95 14.44 5.52 8.71
N LEU A 96 13.20 5.33 8.27
CA LEU A 96 12.66 5.89 7.04
C LEU A 96 11.47 6.78 7.34
N GLN A 97 11.33 7.88 6.60
CA GLN A 97 10.18 8.76 6.68
C GLN A 97 9.28 8.59 5.44
N VAL A 98 7.97 8.61 5.67
CA VAL A 98 6.96 8.70 4.59
C VAL A 98 6.28 10.06 4.71
N ILE A 99 6.62 10.96 3.81
CA ILE A 99 6.11 12.34 3.79
C ILE A 99 5.09 12.45 2.67
N GLN A 100 3.87 12.81 3.02
CA GLN A 100 2.81 13.10 2.06
C GLN A 100 2.83 14.59 1.73
N LEU A 101 2.85 14.94 0.44
CA LEU A 101 2.70 16.30 -0.06
C LEU A 101 1.20 16.66 -0.21
N GLU A 102 0.88 17.95 -0.27
CA GLU A 102 -0.50 18.48 -0.40
C GLU A 102 -1.06 18.33 -1.82
#